data_AF-A0A944CKY4-F1
#
_entry.id   AF-A0A944CKY4-F1
#
_cell.length_a   1.000
_cell.length_b   1.000
_cell.length_c   1.000
_cell.angle_alpha   90.00
_cell.angle_beta   90.00
_cell.angle_gamma   90.00
#
_symmetry.space_group_name_H-M   'P 1'
#
loop_
_entity.id
_entity.type
_entity.pdbx_description
1 polymer ?
#
loop_
_entity_poly.entity_id
_entity_poly.type
_entity_poly.pdbx_seq_one_letter_code
_entity_poly.pdbx_strand_id
1 'polypeptide(L)'
;MDNRKESFDQRFLAPLKHRPDLEPDESFIEKLRSELIEGRKVPISGNQSFRWPILVPVVMAVMLFTLLTASLIGSKSESEQSQPVKTIDAEKKDKSEEERSERERDIYTITGNNEAFQQIYQTVTKSTGSPNAARELVFYFDALQQGDEVYIKDVLLYEYYDNNINEVLKYYEKVDFSTINVEMVEIDEKGRELVTFTFVDKETKTQVKRRLLLDMSDEKNIKIFDSIGPEKNNAIKDEKVKEKAEYLEKNFRLGMTEEEVKTAFGQDFNEFVNADAEDGSVKDWLYQFYVDKGTVSKVPDKGIVDFENLRSQNIGIQFWIGWSPEEKVMRMSMFYTLNGKVFAKLLRSDGSLVEEEQRSGEVLLDSTPFKLDEQEMLAYELFKQNHSSKHLKDLPPLSIAKLYVQAQLDSDPETEYALYTTRPEHVRWSKAEHIQDSSEFSSSSEEILAAFQGIQAGEFVETSDYEGYLKFESKNGVQGFRLIKDLDGVWKVGFMPIQ
;
A
#
# COMPACT_ATOMS: atom_id res chain seq x y z
N MET A 1 54.65 42.27 -3.75
CA MET A 1 54.90 41.99 -5.18
C MET A 1 55.54 40.61 -5.20
N ASP A 2 54.90 39.50 -5.57
CA ASP A 2 54.04 39.25 -6.72
C ASP A 2 52.93 38.22 -6.41
N ASN A 3 51.75 38.50 -6.97
CA ASN A 3 50.62 37.57 -7.11
C ASN A 3 50.77 36.82 -8.44
N ARG A 4 50.83 35.49 -8.44
CA ARG A 4 50.54 34.67 -9.64
C ARG A 4 49.30 33.83 -9.39
N LYS A 5 48.19 34.24 -10.01
CA LYS A 5 47.03 33.38 -10.27
C LYS A 5 47.33 32.63 -11.57
N GLU A 6 47.42 31.31 -11.52
CA GLU A 6 47.37 30.48 -12.72
C GLU A 6 45.91 30.44 -13.20
N SER A 7 45.70 30.83 -14.47
CA SER A 7 44.41 30.78 -15.11
C SER A 7 44.09 29.35 -15.52
N PHE A 8 42.98 28.83 -15.03
CA PHE A 8 42.39 27.57 -15.47
C PHE A 8 42.14 27.62 -16.99
N ASP A 9 42.78 26.72 -17.72
CA ASP A 9 42.83 26.73 -19.19
C ASP A 9 41.44 26.39 -19.77
N GLN A 10 40.74 27.40 -20.30
CA GLN A 10 39.41 27.28 -20.88
C GLN A 10 39.34 26.38 -22.13
N ARG A 11 40.47 25.84 -22.60
CA ARG A 11 40.55 24.86 -23.69
C ARG A 11 39.88 23.52 -23.37
N PHE A 12 39.71 23.16 -22.10
CA PHE A 12 39.07 21.90 -21.71
C PHE A 12 37.58 21.84 -22.09
N LEU A 13 36.91 22.99 -22.24
CA LEU A 13 35.48 23.10 -22.53
C LEU A 13 35.16 23.24 -24.03
N ALA A 14 36.15 23.12 -24.92
CA ALA A 14 35.91 23.18 -26.35
C ALA A 14 35.21 21.91 -26.87
N PRO A 15 34.23 22.03 -27.80
CA PRO A 15 33.52 20.90 -28.41
C PRO A 15 34.49 19.90 -29.06
N LEU A 16 34.28 18.60 -28.80
CA LEU A 16 35.13 17.49 -29.25
C LEU A 16 35.43 17.49 -30.75
N LYS A 17 34.53 18.03 -31.56
CA LYS A 17 34.63 18.08 -33.03
C LYS A 17 35.80 18.92 -33.58
N HIS A 18 36.46 19.73 -32.73
CA HIS A 18 37.53 20.65 -33.16
C HIS A 18 38.85 20.45 -32.39
N ARG A 19 39.04 19.28 -31.78
CA ARG A 19 40.29 18.93 -31.09
C ARG A 19 41.18 18.07 -32.00
N PRO A 20 42.29 18.62 -32.54
CA PRO A 20 43.20 17.88 -33.42
C PRO A 20 44.08 16.85 -32.68
N ASP A 21 43.98 16.78 -31.35
CA ASP A 21 44.68 15.87 -30.44
C ASP A 21 43.88 14.58 -30.10
N LEU A 22 42.70 14.41 -30.69
CA LEU A 22 41.76 13.31 -30.42
C LEU A 22 41.48 12.45 -31.67
N GLU A 23 42.45 12.30 -32.57
CA GLU A 23 42.37 11.18 -33.51
C GLU A 23 42.51 9.88 -32.71
N PRO A 24 41.50 8.98 -32.75
CA PRO A 24 41.55 7.74 -31.99
C PRO A 24 42.77 6.94 -32.43
N ASP A 25 43.49 6.40 -31.45
CA ASP A 25 44.67 5.56 -31.67
C ASP A 25 44.36 4.49 -32.73
N GLU A 26 45.17 4.45 -33.80
CA GLU A 26 44.99 3.50 -34.90
C GLU A 26 44.96 2.06 -34.38
N SER A 27 45.71 1.76 -33.31
CA SER A 27 45.73 0.45 -32.69
C SER A 27 44.36 0.06 -32.09
N PHE A 28 43.65 1.03 -31.54
CA PHE A 28 42.30 0.85 -31.00
C PHE A 28 41.29 0.62 -32.13
N ILE A 29 41.41 1.35 -33.24
CA ILE A 29 40.54 1.20 -34.41
C ILE A 29 40.73 -0.19 -35.05
N GLU A 30 41.97 -0.65 -35.18
CA GLU A 30 42.27 -1.99 -35.71
C GLU A 30 41.74 -3.08 -34.78
N LYS A 31 41.95 -2.94 -33.46
CA LYS A 31 41.45 -3.90 -32.47
C LYS A 31 39.92 -4.01 -32.52
N LEU A 32 39.22 -2.88 -32.56
CA LEU A 32 37.76 -2.85 -32.64
C LEU A 32 37.26 -3.48 -33.94
N ARG A 33 37.95 -3.26 -35.07
CA ARG A 33 37.64 -3.93 -36.34
C ARG A 33 37.85 -5.44 -36.27
N SER A 34 38.95 -5.91 -35.67
CA SER A 34 39.18 -7.35 -35.50
C SER A 34 38.12 -8.00 -34.63
N GLU A 35 37.74 -7.37 -33.51
CA GLU A 35 36.71 -7.90 -32.61
C GLU A 35 35.32 -7.96 -33.28
N LEU A 36 34.97 -6.97 -34.09
CA LEU A 36 33.70 -6.96 -34.84
C LEU A 36 33.65 -7.98 -35.99
N ILE A 37 34.79 -8.26 -36.62
CA ILE A 37 34.90 -9.23 -37.70
C ILE A 37 34.95 -10.67 -37.14
N GLU A 38 35.60 -10.88 -36.00
CA GLU A 38 35.74 -12.19 -35.37
C GLU A 38 34.56 -12.58 -34.47
N GLY A 39 33.86 -11.60 -33.88
CA GLY A 39 32.75 -11.79 -32.93
C GLY A 39 31.44 -12.37 -33.49
N ARG A 40 31.40 -12.83 -34.75
CA ARG A 40 30.20 -13.39 -35.38
C ARG A 40 30.39 -14.82 -35.91
N LYS A 41 30.85 -15.72 -35.05
CA LYS A 41 30.76 -17.18 -35.28
C LYS A 41 30.39 -17.92 -34.00
N VAL A 42 29.16 -17.76 -33.54
CA VAL A 42 28.53 -18.77 -32.68
C VAL A 42 27.87 -19.79 -33.61
N PRO A 43 28.26 -21.08 -33.57
CA PRO A 43 27.60 -22.11 -34.36
C PRO A 43 26.21 -22.37 -33.80
N ILE A 44 25.17 -22.06 -34.58
CA ILE A 44 23.80 -22.48 -34.28
C ILE A 44 23.75 -24.00 -34.48
N SER A 45 23.70 -24.76 -33.38
CA SER A 45 23.50 -26.21 -33.42
C SER A 45 22.10 -26.49 -33.94
N GLY A 46 22.02 -27.11 -35.12
CA GLY A 46 20.76 -27.58 -35.68
C GLY A 46 20.22 -28.77 -34.90
N ASN A 47 18.94 -28.72 -34.55
CA ASN A 47 17.93 -29.76 -34.80
C ASN A 47 16.59 -29.33 -34.14
N GLN A 48 15.78 -28.50 -34.81
CA GLN A 48 14.36 -28.36 -34.46
C GLN A 48 13.51 -28.33 -35.72
N SER A 49 12.63 -29.32 -35.79
CA SER A 49 11.74 -29.62 -36.89
C SER A 49 10.67 -28.56 -37.06
N PHE A 50 10.42 -28.26 -38.33
CA PHE A 50 9.39 -27.36 -38.87
C PHE A 50 8.00 -27.73 -38.31
N ARG A 51 7.48 -26.92 -37.38
CA ARG A 51 6.16 -27.10 -36.77
C ARG A 51 5.12 -26.20 -37.45
N TRP A 52 4.04 -26.82 -37.95
CA TRP A 52 2.90 -26.23 -38.65
C TRP A 52 1.71 -25.68 -37.78
N PRO A 53 1.76 -25.44 -36.44
CA PRO A 53 0.51 -25.20 -35.70
C PRO A 53 0.03 -23.73 -35.68
N ILE A 54 0.77 -22.77 -36.23
CA ILE A 54 0.43 -21.33 -36.08
C ILE A 54 -0.50 -20.81 -37.18
N LEU A 55 -0.55 -21.45 -38.36
CA LEU A 55 -1.38 -20.96 -39.47
C LEU A 55 -2.88 -21.26 -39.30
N VAL A 56 -3.25 -22.33 -38.59
CA VAL A 56 -4.66 -22.73 -38.40
C VAL A 56 -5.46 -21.72 -37.55
N PRO A 57 -4.99 -21.24 -36.37
CA PRO A 57 -5.75 -20.28 -35.58
C PRO A 57 -5.88 -18.91 -36.25
N VAL A 58 -4.87 -18.47 -37.01
CA VAL A 58 -4.92 -17.17 -37.73
C VAL A 58 -5.97 -17.20 -38.85
N VAL A 59 -6.06 -18.30 -39.62
CA VAL A 59 -7.06 -18.44 -40.67
C VAL A 59 -8.48 -18.56 -40.10
N MET A 60 -8.65 -19.24 -38.96
CA MET A 60 -9.93 -19.32 -38.24
C MET A 60 -10.39 -17.97 -37.70
N ALA A 61 -9.49 -17.15 -37.14
CA ALA A 61 -9.80 -15.82 -36.66
C ALA A 61 -10.27 -14.88 -37.79
N VAL A 62 -9.62 -14.93 -38.95
CA VAL A 62 -10.02 -14.14 -40.13
C VAL A 62 -11.38 -14.58 -40.69
N MET A 63 -11.70 -15.88 -40.67
CA MET A 63 -13.04 -16.35 -41.08
C MET A 63 -14.14 -15.96 -40.09
N LEU A 64 -13.88 -16.01 -38.77
CA LEU A 64 -14.85 -15.58 -37.75
C LEU A 64 -15.12 -14.07 -37.84
N PHE A 65 -14.09 -13.27 -38.08
CA PHE A 65 -14.23 -11.81 -38.21
C PHE A 65 -14.99 -11.40 -39.48
N THR A 66 -14.81 -12.14 -40.59
CA THR A 66 -15.57 -11.89 -41.83
C THR A 66 -17.04 -12.33 -41.73
N LEU A 67 -17.36 -13.37 -40.95
CA LEU A 67 -18.75 -13.77 -40.69
C LEU A 67 -19.49 -12.80 -39.76
N LEU A 68 -18.82 -12.25 -38.75
CA LEU A 68 -19.42 -11.27 -37.82
C LEU A 68 -19.69 -9.92 -38.51
N THR A 69 -18.79 -9.46 -39.36
CA THR A 69 -18.94 -8.19 -40.08
C THR A 69 -20.00 -8.25 -41.18
N ALA A 70 -20.22 -9.42 -41.80
CA ALA A 70 -21.29 -9.60 -42.78
C ALA A 70 -22.71 -9.57 -42.16
N SER A 71 -22.85 -9.89 -40.86
CA SER A 71 -24.14 -9.87 -40.16
C SER A 71 -24.63 -8.46 -39.78
N LEU A 72 -23.70 -7.51 -39.62
CA LEU A 72 -24.00 -6.15 -39.15
C LEU A 72 -24.43 -5.16 -40.26
N ILE A 73 -24.32 -5.54 -41.53
CA ILE A 73 -24.72 -4.68 -42.67
C ILE A 73 -26.19 -4.91 -43.10
N GLY A 74 -26.93 -5.75 -42.37
CA GLY A 74 -28.25 -6.25 -42.76
C GLY A 74 -29.46 -5.80 -41.94
N SER A 75 -29.43 -4.70 -41.17
CA SER A 75 -30.65 -4.19 -40.52
C SER A 75 -30.91 -2.72 -40.82
N LYS A 76 -32.10 -2.49 -41.37
CA LYS A 76 -32.59 -1.26 -41.95
C LYS A 76 -33.36 -0.45 -40.90
N SER A 77 -33.17 0.85 -40.97
CA SER A 77 -33.83 1.98 -40.29
C SER A 77 -35.30 1.80 -39.87
N GLU A 78 -35.64 2.25 -38.64
CA GLU A 78 -36.94 2.84 -38.33
C GLU A 78 -36.83 4.04 -37.36
N SER A 79 -37.28 5.18 -37.91
CA SER A 79 -37.78 6.46 -37.35
C SER A 79 -37.43 6.93 -35.94
N GLU A 80 -36.78 8.11 -35.93
CA GLU A 80 -36.82 9.12 -34.87
C GLU A 80 -38.24 9.70 -34.68
N GLN A 81 -38.68 9.79 -33.42
CA GLN A 81 -39.64 10.79 -32.98
C GLN A 81 -39.11 11.46 -31.71
N SER A 82 -38.93 12.77 -31.82
CA SER A 82 -38.43 13.69 -30.81
C SER A 82 -39.49 14.03 -29.76
N GLN A 83 -39.09 14.05 -28.50
CA GLN A 83 -39.79 14.75 -27.42
C GLN A 83 -38.82 15.65 -26.64
N PRO A 84 -39.32 16.78 -26.09
CA PRO A 84 -38.49 17.90 -25.68
C PRO A 84 -37.80 17.65 -24.33
N VAL A 85 -36.50 17.95 -24.31
CA VAL A 85 -35.66 17.98 -23.12
C VAL A 85 -36.17 19.08 -22.18
N LYS A 86 -36.65 18.66 -21.01
CA LYS A 86 -36.75 19.54 -19.83
C LYS A 86 -35.36 19.70 -19.24
N THR A 87 -34.91 20.94 -19.17
CA THR A 87 -33.84 21.42 -18.30
C THR A 87 -34.12 20.98 -16.87
N ILE A 88 -33.23 20.15 -16.31
CA ILE A 88 -33.10 19.96 -14.87
C ILE A 88 -31.84 20.74 -14.49
N ASP A 89 -32.10 21.86 -13.83
CA ASP A 89 -31.10 22.72 -13.23
C ASP A 89 -30.33 22.02 -12.12
N ALA A 90 -29.13 22.56 -11.91
CA ALA A 90 -28.17 22.20 -10.89
C ALA A 90 -28.75 22.34 -9.48
N GLU A 91 -29.06 21.20 -8.85
CA GLU A 91 -29.27 21.11 -7.40
C GLU A 91 -28.93 19.69 -6.91
N LYS A 92 -27.65 19.32 -7.06
CA LYS A 92 -27.00 18.25 -6.30
C LYS A 92 -25.77 18.84 -5.62
N LYS A 93 -26.03 19.73 -4.67
CA LYS A 93 -25.05 20.17 -3.68
C LYS A 93 -25.37 19.39 -2.40
N ASP A 94 -24.38 18.65 -1.91
CA ASP A 94 -24.25 18.12 -0.55
C ASP A 94 -25.50 17.61 0.20
N LYS A 95 -26.09 16.49 -0.26
CA LYS A 95 -26.96 15.71 0.63
C LYS A 95 -26.20 14.95 1.74
N SER A 96 -24.89 14.77 1.60
CA SER A 96 -24.06 14.11 2.62
C SER A 96 -23.71 15.01 3.81
N GLU A 97 -23.76 16.34 3.67
CA GLU A 97 -23.58 17.25 4.81
C GLU A 97 -24.91 17.50 5.55
N GLU A 98 -26.05 17.50 4.85
CA GLU A 98 -27.37 17.62 5.48
C GLU A 98 -27.83 16.34 6.22
N GLU A 99 -27.47 15.14 5.75
CA GLU A 99 -27.72 13.89 6.52
C GLU A 99 -26.77 13.72 7.72
N ARG A 100 -25.65 14.47 7.76
CA ARG A 100 -24.81 14.63 8.97
C ARG A 100 -25.41 15.62 9.97
N SER A 101 -26.41 16.42 9.59
CA SER A 101 -27.13 17.27 10.52
C SER A 101 -28.11 16.42 11.34
N GLU A 102 -27.87 16.35 12.65
CA GLU A 102 -28.92 16.18 13.66
C GLU A 102 -29.59 14.79 13.81
N ARG A 103 -28.79 13.73 14.01
CA ARG A 103 -29.06 12.97 15.25
C ARG A 103 -28.50 13.82 16.38
N GLU A 104 -29.26 14.80 16.87
CA GLU A 104 -28.88 15.62 18.03
C GLU A 104 -28.70 14.73 19.27
N ARG A 105 -27.55 14.08 19.38
CA ARG A 105 -27.06 13.58 20.66
C ARG A 105 -26.81 14.80 21.51
N ASP A 106 -27.77 15.13 22.36
CA ASP A 106 -27.61 16.18 23.33
C ASP A 106 -26.76 15.66 24.50
N ILE A 107 -25.55 16.22 24.60
CA ILE A 107 -24.60 15.89 25.67
C ILE A 107 -25.20 16.13 27.06
N TYR A 108 -26.09 17.10 27.23
CA TYR A 108 -26.74 17.38 28.52
C TYR A 108 -27.73 16.29 28.91
N THR A 109 -28.48 15.76 27.95
CA THR A 109 -29.37 14.62 28.17
C THR A 109 -28.59 13.35 28.52
N ILE A 110 -27.51 13.05 27.78
CA ILE A 110 -26.68 11.85 28.01
C ILE A 110 -25.99 11.92 29.38
N THR A 111 -25.35 13.05 29.70
CA THR A 111 -24.66 13.23 31.00
C THR A 111 -25.63 13.39 32.17
N GLY A 112 -26.84 13.92 31.96
CA GLY A 112 -27.88 14.03 32.98
C GLY A 112 -28.47 12.69 33.42
N ASN A 113 -28.43 11.68 32.53
CA ASN A 113 -28.96 10.34 32.80
C ASN A 113 -27.90 9.35 33.32
N ASN A 114 -26.60 9.68 33.21
CA ASN A 114 -25.51 8.81 33.64
C ASN A 114 -24.38 9.61 34.31
N GLU A 115 -24.26 9.47 35.64
CA GLU A 115 -23.25 10.16 36.44
C GLU A 115 -21.81 9.84 35.99
N ALA A 116 -21.55 8.59 35.56
CA ALA A 116 -20.24 8.22 35.01
C ALA A 116 -19.89 9.04 33.77
N PHE A 117 -20.86 9.25 32.86
CA PHE A 117 -20.64 10.08 31.66
C PHE A 117 -20.40 11.55 32.02
N GLN A 118 -21.09 12.07 33.03
CA GLN A 118 -20.80 13.41 33.55
C GLN A 118 -19.37 13.52 34.09
N GLN A 119 -18.90 12.52 34.83
CA GLN A 119 -17.53 12.48 35.37
C GLN A 119 -16.48 12.36 34.27
N ILE A 120 -16.70 11.53 33.25
CA ILE A 120 -15.84 11.44 32.06
C ILE A 120 -15.74 12.82 31.41
N TYR A 121 -16.89 13.45 31.14
CA TYR A 121 -16.94 14.75 30.48
C TYR A 121 -16.10 15.80 31.22
N GLN A 122 -16.29 15.90 32.54
CA GLN A 122 -15.57 16.86 33.38
C GLN A 122 -14.06 16.56 33.45
N THR A 123 -13.70 15.29 33.65
CA THR A 123 -12.30 14.88 33.83
C THR A 123 -11.49 15.07 32.55
N VAL A 124 -12.05 14.68 31.41
CA VAL A 124 -11.39 14.81 30.11
C VAL A 124 -11.31 16.28 29.72
N THR A 125 -12.39 17.06 29.85
CA THR A 125 -12.36 18.51 29.57
C THR A 125 -11.29 19.22 30.40
N LYS A 126 -11.18 18.89 31.68
CA LYS A 126 -10.18 19.48 32.58
C LYS A 126 -8.75 19.09 32.19
N SER A 127 -8.54 17.87 31.73
CA SER A 127 -7.21 17.34 31.44
C SER A 127 -6.69 17.74 30.06
N THR A 128 -7.56 17.74 29.05
CA THR A 128 -7.21 18.07 27.66
C THR A 128 -7.41 19.54 27.33
N GLY A 129 -8.22 20.26 28.12
CA GLY A 129 -8.66 21.62 27.77
C GLY A 129 -9.69 21.65 26.62
N SER A 130 -10.13 20.50 26.12
CA SER A 130 -11.05 20.38 24.97
C SER A 130 -12.40 19.79 25.38
N PRO A 131 -13.46 20.61 25.48
CA PRO A 131 -14.82 20.12 25.69
C PRO A 131 -15.32 19.22 24.54
N ASN A 132 -14.81 19.42 23.32
CA ASN A 132 -15.15 18.58 22.17
C ASN A 132 -14.60 17.15 22.35
N ALA A 133 -13.36 17.00 22.83
CA ALA A 133 -12.78 15.68 23.10
C ALA A 133 -13.57 14.92 24.15
N ALA A 134 -13.94 15.62 25.21
CA ALA A 134 -14.80 15.08 26.25
C ALA A 134 -16.19 14.67 25.72
N ARG A 135 -16.77 15.50 24.84
CA ARG A 135 -18.06 15.23 24.19
C ARG A 135 -17.98 13.97 23.31
N GLU A 136 -17.04 13.90 22.38
CA GLU A 136 -16.92 12.75 21.46
C GLU A 136 -16.64 11.46 22.22
N LEU A 137 -15.83 11.50 23.28
CA LEU A 137 -15.60 10.31 24.09
C LEU A 137 -16.87 9.84 24.84
N VAL A 138 -17.68 10.77 25.35
CA VAL A 138 -18.98 10.42 25.96
C VAL A 138 -19.94 9.86 24.92
N PHE A 139 -20.03 10.47 23.74
CA PHE A 139 -20.87 9.97 22.65
C PHE A 139 -20.42 8.60 22.16
N TYR A 140 -19.11 8.34 22.14
CA TYR A 140 -18.56 7.02 21.82
C TYR A 140 -19.01 5.96 22.85
N PHE A 141 -18.87 6.23 24.14
CA PHE A 141 -19.36 5.29 25.15
C PHE A 141 -20.88 5.11 25.14
N ASP A 142 -21.65 6.18 24.90
CA ASP A 142 -23.09 6.10 24.71
C ASP A 142 -23.46 5.26 23.48
N ALA A 143 -22.76 5.45 22.36
CA ALA A 143 -22.94 4.66 21.15
C ALA A 143 -22.61 3.18 21.37
N LEU A 144 -21.54 2.87 22.11
CA LEU A 144 -21.22 1.49 22.53
C LEU A 144 -22.32 0.89 23.41
N GLN A 145 -22.87 1.68 24.35
CA GLN A 145 -23.96 1.23 25.22
C GLN A 145 -25.26 0.95 24.43
N GLN A 146 -25.53 1.76 23.40
CA GLN A 146 -26.73 1.65 22.57
C GLN A 146 -26.59 0.68 21.39
N GLY A 147 -25.37 0.26 21.05
CA GLY A 147 -25.10 -0.53 19.85
C GLY A 147 -25.19 0.29 18.55
N ASP A 148 -24.88 1.58 18.57
CA ASP A 148 -24.97 2.47 17.40
C ASP A 148 -23.74 2.32 16.48
N GLU A 149 -23.74 1.26 15.68
CA GLU A 149 -22.67 0.91 14.73
C GLU A 149 -22.28 2.06 13.79
N VAL A 150 -23.26 2.86 13.34
CA VAL A 150 -23.04 3.92 12.35
C VAL A 150 -22.14 5.02 12.92
N TYR A 151 -22.34 5.38 14.19
CA TYR A 151 -21.52 6.40 14.83
C TYR A 151 -20.17 5.87 15.26
N ILE A 152 -20.13 4.64 15.78
CA ILE A 152 -18.86 3.97 16.10
C ILE A 152 -17.98 3.91 14.85
N LYS A 153 -18.56 3.58 13.69
CA LYS A 153 -17.93 3.65 12.38
C LYS A 153 -17.38 5.06 12.09
N ASP A 154 -18.19 6.10 12.22
CA ASP A 154 -17.75 7.46 11.89
C ASP A 154 -16.59 7.96 12.78
N VAL A 155 -16.57 7.60 14.06
CA VAL A 155 -15.58 8.13 15.03
C VAL A 155 -14.37 7.24 15.23
N LEU A 156 -14.46 5.92 15.01
CA LEU A 156 -13.30 5.05 15.09
C LEU A 156 -12.30 5.35 13.97
N LEU A 157 -11.03 5.49 14.33
CA LEU A 157 -9.95 5.67 13.37
C LEU A 157 -9.68 4.34 12.65
N TYR A 158 -10.24 4.18 11.46
CA TYR A 158 -10.17 2.95 10.64
C TYR A 158 -8.78 2.59 10.16
N GLU A 159 -7.90 3.58 9.99
CA GLU A 159 -6.64 3.42 9.26
C GLU A 159 -5.65 2.42 9.88
N TYR A 160 -5.96 1.85 11.04
CA TYR A 160 -5.10 0.89 11.71
C TYR A 160 -5.69 -0.52 11.86
N TYR A 161 -6.99 -0.71 11.64
CA TYR A 161 -7.63 -2.02 11.84
C TYR A 161 -8.90 -2.17 11.00
N ASP A 162 -9.04 -3.33 10.34
CA ASP A 162 -10.33 -4.01 10.16
C ASP A 162 -10.87 -4.45 11.53
N ASN A 163 -10.99 -3.53 12.49
CA ASN A 163 -11.72 -3.79 13.71
C ASN A 163 -13.17 -3.97 13.27
N ASN A 164 -13.57 -5.23 13.20
CA ASN A 164 -14.95 -5.59 13.00
C ASN A 164 -15.73 -4.87 14.12
N ILE A 165 -16.55 -3.88 13.77
CA ILE A 165 -17.35 -3.11 14.75
C ILE A 165 -18.10 -4.07 15.68
N ASN A 166 -18.47 -5.25 15.18
CA ASN A 166 -19.09 -6.31 15.97
C ASN A 166 -18.20 -6.81 17.11
N GLU A 167 -16.87 -6.90 16.94
CA GLU A 167 -15.95 -7.26 18.03
C GLU A 167 -15.87 -6.17 19.08
N VAL A 168 -15.88 -4.91 18.65
CA VAL A 168 -15.94 -3.76 19.56
C VAL A 168 -17.21 -3.79 20.37
N LEU A 169 -18.36 -3.88 19.70
CA LEU A 169 -19.65 -3.97 20.36
C LEU A 169 -19.73 -5.17 21.28
N LYS A 170 -19.37 -6.37 20.81
CA LYS A 170 -19.38 -7.60 21.61
C LYS A 170 -18.49 -7.51 22.85
N TYR A 171 -17.33 -6.86 22.76
CA TYR A 171 -16.48 -6.63 23.92
C TYR A 171 -17.14 -5.69 24.93
N TYR A 172 -17.84 -4.65 24.47
CA TYR A 172 -18.48 -3.67 25.35
C TYR A 172 -19.89 -4.07 25.84
N GLU A 173 -20.51 -5.13 25.30
CA GLU A 173 -21.79 -5.67 25.80
C GLU A 173 -21.73 -6.04 27.29
N LYS A 174 -20.59 -6.59 27.73
CA LYS A 174 -20.34 -6.98 29.12
C LYS A 174 -19.98 -5.81 30.03
N VAL A 175 -19.86 -4.58 29.53
CA VAL A 175 -19.44 -3.43 30.34
C VAL A 175 -20.63 -2.81 31.08
N ASP A 176 -20.45 -2.54 32.38
CA ASP A 176 -21.36 -1.67 33.13
C ASP A 176 -20.95 -0.20 32.95
N PHE A 177 -21.57 0.46 31.97
CA PHE A 177 -21.31 1.85 31.63
C PHE A 177 -21.57 2.84 32.78
N SER A 178 -22.36 2.46 33.80
CA SER A 178 -22.56 3.27 35.01
C SER A 178 -21.34 3.29 35.95
N THR A 179 -20.36 2.42 35.70
CA THR A 179 -19.15 2.26 36.51
C THR A 179 -17.89 2.76 35.81
N ILE A 180 -18.02 3.34 34.60
CA ILE A 180 -16.86 3.87 33.88
C ILE A 180 -16.28 5.05 34.66
N ASN A 181 -14.98 5.01 34.87
CA ASN A 181 -14.24 6.09 35.51
C ASN A 181 -12.92 6.35 34.78
N VAL A 182 -12.62 7.60 34.47
CA VAL A 182 -11.33 8.00 33.89
C VAL A 182 -10.31 8.09 35.02
N GLU A 183 -9.27 7.25 34.97
CA GLU A 183 -8.18 7.28 35.95
C GLU A 183 -7.17 8.38 35.62
N MET A 184 -6.82 8.52 34.34
CA MET A 184 -5.74 9.39 33.90
C MET A 184 -5.86 9.72 32.41
N VAL A 185 -5.44 10.93 32.05
CA VAL A 185 -5.24 11.36 30.66
C VAL A 185 -3.78 11.76 30.50
N GLU A 186 -3.07 11.10 29.61
CA GLU A 186 -1.65 11.35 29.29
C GLU A 186 -1.54 11.87 27.85
N ILE A 187 -0.43 12.51 27.50
CA ILE A 187 -0.12 12.88 26.11
C ILE A 187 0.99 11.95 25.63
N ASP A 188 0.80 11.30 24.48
CA ASP A 188 1.80 10.43 23.88
C ASP A 188 2.93 11.22 23.20
N GLU A 189 3.94 10.51 22.69
CA GLU A 189 5.10 11.12 22.02
C GLU A 189 4.75 11.93 20.76
N LYS A 190 3.55 11.72 20.19
CA LYS A 190 3.03 12.40 19.00
C LYS A 190 2.05 13.52 19.35
N GLY A 191 1.85 13.83 20.63
CA GLY A 191 0.93 14.87 21.07
C GLY A 191 -0.54 14.43 21.11
N ARG A 192 -0.83 13.12 21.08
CA ARG A 192 -2.20 12.57 21.14
C ARG A 192 -2.57 12.19 22.56
N GLU A 193 -3.83 12.33 22.92
CA GLU A 193 -4.30 12.07 24.28
C GLU A 193 -4.60 10.59 24.50
N LEU A 194 -3.91 9.98 25.47
CA LEU A 194 -4.14 8.63 25.93
C LEU A 194 -5.02 8.66 27.18
N VAL A 195 -6.28 8.26 27.03
CA VAL A 195 -7.25 8.19 28.13
C VAL A 195 -7.25 6.79 28.73
N THR A 196 -6.80 6.69 29.97
CA THR A 196 -6.87 5.47 30.79
C THR A 196 -8.14 5.49 31.64
N PHE A 197 -8.97 4.46 31.53
CA PHE A 197 -10.24 4.35 32.23
C PHE A 197 -10.45 2.95 32.80
N THR A 198 -11.34 2.83 33.77
CA THR A 198 -11.75 1.56 34.36
C THR A 198 -13.26 1.39 34.32
N PHE A 199 -13.74 0.16 34.33
CA PHE A 199 -15.14 -0.19 34.48
C PHE A 199 -15.29 -1.55 35.15
N VAL A 200 -16.51 -1.89 35.57
CA VAL A 200 -16.87 -3.22 36.06
C VAL A 200 -17.45 -4.05 34.91
N ASP A 201 -16.89 -5.24 34.73
CA ASP A 201 -17.44 -6.25 33.84
C ASP A 201 -18.69 -6.88 34.50
N LYS A 202 -19.84 -6.81 33.83
CA LYS A 202 -21.14 -7.24 34.32
C LYS A 202 -21.18 -8.73 34.64
N GLU A 203 -20.41 -9.55 33.94
CA GLU A 203 -20.42 -11.01 34.07
C GLU A 203 -19.50 -11.45 35.21
N THR A 204 -18.25 -10.99 35.17
CA THR A 204 -17.21 -11.41 36.12
C THR A 204 -17.23 -10.61 37.41
N LYS A 205 -17.89 -9.44 37.43
CA LYS A 205 -17.87 -8.45 38.53
C LYS A 205 -16.47 -7.96 38.88
N THR A 206 -15.53 -8.07 37.95
CA THR A 206 -14.16 -7.59 38.14
C THR A 206 -13.98 -6.20 37.56
N GLN A 207 -13.08 -5.42 38.17
CA GLN A 207 -12.68 -4.12 37.62
C GLN A 207 -11.67 -4.34 36.49
N VAL A 208 -11.99 -3.85 35.30
CA VAL A 208 -11.15 -3.91 34.10
C VAL A 208 -10.59 -2.51 33.85
N LYS A 209 -9.31 -2.45 33.45
CA LYS A 209 -8.60 -1.22 33.11
C LYS A 209 -8.25 -1.21 31.63
N ARG A 210 -8.56 -0.10 30.95
CA ARG A 210 -8.45 0.06 29.49
C ARG A 210 -7.86 1.41 29.13
N ARG A 211 -7.42 1.54 27.88
CA ARG A 211 -6.84 2.74 27.31
C ARG A 211 -7.43 3.00 25.93
N LEU A 212 -7.82 4.24 25.69
CA LEU A 212 -8.19 4.77 24.37
C LEU A 212 -7.19 5.85 24.00
N LEU A 213 -6.90 5.95 22.71
CA LEU A 213 -6.19 7.11 22.19
C LEU A 213 -7.19 8.00 21.46
N LEU A 214 -7.20 9.28 21.81
CA LEU A 214 -7.98 10.32 21.14
C LEU A 214 -7.05 11.04 20.17
N ASP A 215 -7.43 11.09 18.91
CA ASP A 215 -6.75 11.89 17.90
C ASP A 215 -7.50 13.21 17.74
N MET A 216 -6.90 14.28 18.26
CA MET A 216 -7.43 15.64 18.19
C MET A 216 -6.76 16.47 17.09
N SER A 217 -6.07 15.85 16.12
CA SER A 217 -5.45 16.58 15.00
C SER A 217 -6.46 17.40 14.20
N ASP A 218 -7.71 16.93 14.12
CA ASP A 218 -8.86 17.72 13.68
C ASP A 218 -9.77 18.06 14.87
N GLU A 219 -9.72 19.31 15.32
CA GLU A 219 -10.55 19.81 16.43
C GLU A 219 -12.07 19.62 16.22
N LYS A 220 -12.50 19.44 14.96
CA LYS A 220 -13.90 19.20 14.59
C LYS A 220 -14.25 17.71 14.53
N ASN A 221 -13.32 16.88 14.08
CA ASN A 221 -13.54 15.45 13.84
C ASN A 221 -12.57 14.61 14.68
N ILE A 222 -12.77 14.62 15.99
CA ILE A 222 -11.95 13.85 16.91
C ILE A 222 -12.18 12.36 16.64
N LYS A 223 -11.09 11.64 16.40
CA LYS A 223 -11.14 10.20 16.15
C LYS A 223 -10.71 9.43 17.38
N ILE A 224 -11.27 8.24 17.56
CA ILE A 224 -10.99 7.39 18.71
C ILE A 224 -10.33 6.11 18.20
N PHE A 225 -9.25 5.74 18.87
CA PHE A 225 -8.57 4.48 18.65
C PHE A 225 -8.77 3.60 19.88
N ASP A 226 -9.66 2.63 19.73
CA ASP A 226 -9.97 1.63 20.74
C ASP A 226 -9.35 0.28 20.36
N SER A 227 -8.11 0.08 20.79
CA SER A 227 -7.43 -1.20 20.58
C SER A 227 -7.99 -2.21 21.57
N ILE A 228 -8.99 -2.99 21.18
CA ILE A 228 -9.45 -4.18 21.91
C ILE A 228 -8.44 -5.30 21.70
N GLY A 229 -7.24 -5.07 22.26
CA GLY A 229 -6.26 -6.13 22.41
C GLY A 229 -6.83 -7.23 23.30
N PRO A 230 -6.44 -8.49 23.07
CA PRO A 230 -6.81 -9.59 23.93
C PRO A 230 -6.46 -9.25 25.39
N GLU A 231 -7.36 -9.59 26.30
CA GLU A 231 -7.18 -9.34 27.73
C GLU A 231 -5.82 -9.86 28.23
N LYS A 232 -5.32 -9.28 29.32
CA LYS A 232 -4.09 -9.66 30.06
C LYS A 232 -3.93 -11.17 30.40
N ASN A 233 -4.90 -12.01 30.05
CA ASN A 233 -4.89 -13.46 30.28
C ASN A 233 -3.85 -14.24 29.47
N ASN A 234 -3.12 -13.62 28.55
CA ASN A 234 -2.13 -14.33 27.75
C ASN A 234 -0.68 -14.17 28.20
N ALA A 235 -0.38 -13.64 29.39
CA ALA A 235 1.02 -13.57 29.87
C ALA A 235 1.76 -14.92 29.80
N ILE A 236 1.07 -16.03 30.10
CA ILE A 236 1.60 -17.40 29.96
C ILE A 236 1.81 -17.79 28.48
N LYS A 237 0.90 -17.38 27.60
CA LYS A 237 1.02 -17.61 26.15
C LYS A 237 2.17 -16.78 25.57
N ASP A 238 2.30 -15.53 25.96
CA ASP A 238 3.37 -14.62 25.57
C ASP A 238 4.74 -15.15 25.99
N GLU A 239 4.88 -15.68 27.21
CA GLU A 239 6.12 -16.32 27.66
C GLU A 239 6.49 -17.51 26.76
N LYS A 240 5.52 -18.39 26.47
CA LYS A 240 5.73 -19.52 25.55
C LYS A 240 6.04 -19.09 24.11
N VAL A 241 5.35 -18.06 23.62
CA VAL A 241 5.59 -17.48 22.29
C VAL A 241 7.01 -16.92 22.22
N LYS A 242 7.44 -16.17 23.24
CA LYS A 242 8.79 -15.63 23.34
C LYS A 242 9.83 -16.74 23.33
N GLU A 243 9.70 -17.74 24.20
CA GLU A 243 10.61 -18.89 24.27
C GLU A 243 10.73 -19.62 22.93
N LYS A 244 9.60 -19.83 22.23
CA LYS A 244 9.57 -20.51 20.94
C LYS A 244 10.16 -19.63 19.83
N ALA A 245 9.90 -18.33 19.80
CA ALA A 245 10.50 -17.41 18.84
C ALA A 245 12.03 -17.40 18.98
N GLU A 246 12.56 -17.32 20.21
CA GLU A 246 13.98 -17.42 20.51
C GLU A 246 14.56 -18.79 20.10
N TYR A 247 13.81 -19.87 20.31
CA TYR A 247 14.19 -21.21 19.85
C TYR A 247 14.27 -21.29 18.32
N LEU A 248 13.25 -20.80 17.61
CA LEU A 248 13.21 -20.80 16.14
C LEU A 248 14.39 -20.03 15.57
N GLU A 249 14.63 -18.83 16.10
CA GLU A 249 15.78 -18.00 15.72
C GLU A 249 17.11 -18.73 15.90
N LYS A 250 17.35 -19.30 17.09
CA LYS A 250 18.64 -19.93 17.41
C LYS A 250 18.93 -21.18 16.57
N ASN A 251 17.89 -21.89 16.15
CA ASN A 251 18.03 -23.16 15.43
C ASN A 251 17.87 -23.03 13.92
N PHE A 252 17.38 -21.89 13.43
CA PHE A 252 17.28 -21.62 12.01
C PHE A 252 18.63 -21.21 11.42
N ARG A 253 18.92 -21.69 10.21
CA ARG A 253 20.08 -21.26 9.41
C ARG A 253 19.75 -21.34 7.93
N LEU A 254 20.33 -20.44 7.13
CA LEU A 254 20.29 -20.55 5.68
C LEU A 254 20.96 -21.86 5.23
N GLY A 255 20.45 -22.46 4.17
CA GLY A 255 20.96 -23.71 3.60
C GLY A 255 20.58 -24.98 4.36
N MET A 256 19.65 -24.91 5.34
CA MET A 256 19.05 -26.13 5.90
C MET A 256 18.35 -26.93 4.81
N THR A 257 18.40 -28.25 4.92
CA THR A 257 17.55 -29.13 4.10
C THR A 257 16.16 -29.27 4.71
N GLU A 258 15.22 -29.75 3.91
CA GLU A 258 13.87 -30.12 4.37
C GLU A 258 13.87 -31.00 5.62
N GLU A 259 14.71 -32.03 5.64
CA GLU A 259 14.78 -32.97 6.76
C GLU A 259 15.35 -32.33 8.02
N GLU A 260 16.32 -31.42 7.87
CA GLU A 260 16.82 -30.63 9.00
C GLU A 260 15.74 -29.71 9.57
N VAL A 261 14.96 -29.05 8.71
CA VAL A 261 13.84 -28.18 9.11
C VAL A 261 12.74 -28.98 9.79
N LYS A 262 12.31 -30.11 9.21
CA LYS A 262 11.32 -31.03 9.80
C LYS A 262 11.79 -31.55 11.17
N THR A 263 13.08 -31.86 11.30
CA THR A 263 13.67 -32.33 12.56
C THR A 263 13.69 -31.22 13.61
N ALA A 264 14.02 -29.98 13.22
CA ALA A 264 14.12 -28.86 14.14
C ALA A 264 12.76 -28.28 14.56
N PHE A 265 11.80 -28.17 13.63
CA PHE A 265 10.58 -27.39 13.86
C PHE A 265 9.30 -28.23 13.87
N GLY A 266 9.38 -29.49 13.41
CA GLY A 266 8.26 -30.43 13.35
C GLY A 266 7.77 -30.66 11.92
N GLN A 267 6.81 -31.58 11.79
CA GLN A 267 6.22 -31.97 10.50
C GLN A 267 4.87 -31.31 10.20
N ASP A 268 4.34 -30.51 11.12
CA ASP A 268 3.06 -29.83 10.95
C ASP A 268 3.29 -28.44 10.34
N PHE A 269 3.14 -28.36 9.02
CA PHE A 269 3.27 -27.15 8.23
C PHE A 269 2.34 -27.18 7.01
N ASN A 270 2.00 -26.01 6.51
CA ASN A 270 1.33 -25.85 5.21
C ASN A 270 2.38 -25.56 4.13
N GLU A 271 2.31 -26.26 3.01
CA GLU A 271 3.19 -26.05 1.85
C GLU A 271 2.44 -25.25 0.77
N PHE A 272 3.11 -24.23 0.24
CA PHE A 272 2.63 -23.39 -0.86
C PHE A 272 3.63 -23.51 -2.01
N VAL A 273 3.16 -23.96 -3.17
CA VAL A 273 4.01 -24.10 -4.36
C VAL A 273 4.13 -22.75 -5.05
N ASN A 274 5.35 -22.31 -5.31
CA ASN A 274 5.60 -21.08 -6.05
C ASN A 274 5.86 -21.39 -7.53
N ALA A 275 4.83 -21.20 -8.37
CA ALA A 275 4.91 -21.52 -9.80
C ALA A 275 5.74 -20.50 -10.62
N ASP A 276 5.82 -19.25 -10.16
CA ASP A 276 6.52 -18.16 -10.86
C ASP A 276 7.98 -17.98 -10.41
N ALA A 277 8.29 -18.40 -9.19
CA ALA A 277 9.61 -18.26 -8.55
C ALA A 277 10.22 -16.86 -8.66
N GLU A 278 9.39 -15.80 -8.69
CA GLU A 278 9.85 -14.41 -8.88
C GLU A 278 10.83 -13.95 -7.78
N ASP A 279 10.66 -14.46 -6.56
CA ASP A 279 11.54 -14.20 -5.42
C ASP A 279 12.67 -15.23 -5.25
N GLY A 280 12.86 -16.07 -6.27
CA GLY A 280 13.81 -17.18 -6.29
C GLY A 280 13.37 -18.40 -5.49
N SER A 281 12.23 -18.33 -4.78
CA SER A 281 11.71 -19.47 -4.03
C SER A 281 10.83 -20.35 -4.91
N VAL A 282 11.05 -21.67 -4.87
CA VAL A 282 10.21 -22.64 -5.61
C VAL A 282 9.00 -23.11 -4.81
N LYS A 283 9.03 -22.92 -3.49
CA LYS A 283 7.92 -23.18 -2.56
C LYS A 283 8.19 -22.52 -1.22
N ASP A 284 7.13 -22.28 -0.46
CA ASP A 284 7.20 -21.77 0.90
C ASP A 284 6.51 -22.75 1.86
N TRP A 285 7.09 -22.89 3.06
CA TRP A 285 6.46 -23.60 4.18
C TRP A 285 6.01 -22.60 5.23
N LEU A 286 4.79 -22.79 5.74
CA LEU A 286 4.23 -22.02 6.85
C LEU A 286 4.03 -22.93 8.06
N TYR A 287 4.73 -22.61 9.13
CA TYR A 287 4.47 -23.14 10.47
C TYR A 287 3.64 -22.15 11.28
N GLN A 288 2.64 -22.66 11.99
CA GLN A 288 1.86 -21.87 12.93
C GLN A 288 1.97 -22.47 14.33
N PHE A 289 2.45 -21.69 15.29
CA PHE A 289 2.63 -22.14 16.67
C PHE A 289 1.64 -21.44 17.61
N TYR A 290 1.21 -22.18 18.64
CA TYR A 290 0.26 -21.72 19.65
C TYR A 290 -1.06 -21.20 19.05
N VAL A 291 -1.60 -21.97 18.10
CA VAL A 291 -2.89 -21.71 17.48
C VAL A 291 -4.02 -22.10 18.44
N ASP A 292 -4.92 -21.17 18.74
CA ASP A 292 -6.06 -21.43 19.62
C ASP A 292 -7.07 -22.34 18.94
N LYS A 293 -7.74 -23.18 19.73
CA LYS A 293 -8.67 -24.19 19.22
C LYS A 293 -9.83 -23.51 18.47
N GLY A 294 -10.01 -23.89 17.20
CA GLY A 294 -11.07 -23.36 16.34
C GLY A 294 -10.65 -22.13 15.53
N THR A 295 -9.42 -21.64 15.70
CA THR A 295 -8.86 -20.60 14.83
C THR A 295 -8.76 -21.13 13.40
N VAL A 296 -9.33 -20.38 12.46
CA VAL A 296 -9.16 -20.62 11.03
C VAL A 296 -8.17 -19.60 10.51
N SER A 297 -7.00 -20.07 10.05
CA SER A 297 -5.99 -19.22 9.44
C SER A 297 -6.53 -18.60 8.14
N LYS A 298 -6.48 -17.28 8.03
CA LYS A 298 -6.90 -16.51 6.85
C LYS A 298 -5.75 -16.27 5.88
N VAL A 299 -4.85 -17.23 5.72
CA VAL A 299 -3.73 -17.16 4.78
C VAL A 299 -4.16 -17.88 3.50
N PRO A 300 -4.71 -17.17 2.48
CA PRO A 300 -5.16 -17.83 1.26
C PRO A 300 -3.99 -18.22 0.35
N ASP A 301 -2.82 -17.58 0.52
CA ASP A 301 -1.67 -17.72 -0.39
C ASP A 301 -0.32 -17.45 0.30
N LYS A 302 0.79 -17.75 -0.41
CA LYS A 302 2.18 -17.54 0.02
C LYS A 302 2.43 -16.09 0.48
N GLY A 303 3.20 -15.93 1.55
CA GLY A 303 3.69 -14.62 2.00
C GLY A 303 2.64 -13.72 2.68
N ILE A 304 1.37 -14.13 2.77
CA ILE A 304 0.34 -13.38 3.48
C ILE A 304 0.44 -13.67 4.99
N VAL A 305 0.56 -12.61 5.77
CA VAL A 305 0.61 -12.70 7.24
C VAL A 305 -0.79 -12.50 7.80
N ASP A 306 -1.24 -13.42 8.65
CA ASP A 306 -2.53 -13.32 9.34
C ASP A 306 -2.40 -12.40 10.57
N PHE A 307 -2.25 -11.11 10.30
CA PHE A 307 -2.08 -10.09 11.34
C PHE A 307 -3.27 -10.02 12.28
N GLU A 308 -4.48 -10.30 11.79
CA GLU A 308 -5.69 -10.34 12.60
C GLU A 308 -5.56 -11.39 13.70
N ASN A 309 -5.25 -12.64 13.34
CA ASN A 309 -5.07 -13.72 14.31
C ASN A 309 -3.80 -13.55 15.17
N LEU A 310 -2.74 -12.92 14.68
CA LEU A 310 -1.55 -12.60 15.50
C LEU A 310 -1.86 -11.52 16.54
N ARG A 311 -2.59 -10.46 16.17
CA ARG A 311 -2.95 -9.35 17.07
C ARG A 311 -3.98 -9.76 18.11
N SER A 312 -5.00 -10.50 17.70
CA SER A 312 -5.97 -11.10 18.62
C SER A 312 -5.36 -12.25 19.44
N GLN A 313 -4.09 -12.58 19.18
CA GLN A 313 -3.34 -13.67 19.80
C GLN A 313 -3.97 -15.04 19.63
N ASN A 314 -4.86 -15.23 18.64
CA ASN A 314 -5.35 -16.54 18.24
C ASN A 314 -4.21 -17.40 17.66
N ILE A 315 -3.23 -16.78 17.01
CA ILE A 315 -1.96 -17.41 16.58
C ILE A 315 -0.82 -16.75 17.34
N GLY A 316 0.06 -17.55 17.94
CA GLY A 316 1.23 -17.04 18.67
C GLY A 316 2.39 -16.67 17.75
N ILE A 317 2.68 -17.53 16.76
CA ILE A 317 3.77 -17.35 15.79
C ILE A 317 3.31 -17.84 14.42
N GLN A 318 3.55 -17.05 13.38
CA GLN A 318 3.61 -17.49 11.99
C GLN A 318 5.06 -17.48 11.52
N PHE A 319 5.54 -18.61 11.01
CA PHE A 319 6.93 -18.80 10.63
C PHE A 319 7.02 -19.35 9.21
N TRP A 320 7.42 -18.48 8.29
CA TRP A 320 7.56 -18.74 6.87
C TRP A 320 9.00 -19.12 6.52
N ILE A 321 9.17 -20.15 5.70
CA ILE A 321 10.46 -20.60 5.17
C ILE A 321 10.36 -20.70 3.66
N GLY A 322 11.17 -19.92 2.96
CA GLY A 322 11.29 -20.02 1.50
C GLY A 322 12.40 -20.97 1.09
N TRP A 323 12.14 -21.80 0.09
CA TRP A 323 13.03 -22.84 -0.42
C TRP A 323 13.61 -22.48 -1.79
N SER A 324 14.92 -22.69 -1.98
CA SER A 324 15.59 -22.57 -3.28
C SER A 324 15.31 -23.78 -4.19
N PRO A 325 15.63 -23.70 -5.50
CA PRO A 325 15.54 -24.84 -6.41
C PRO A 325 16.35 -26.07 -5.98
N GLU A 326 17.40 -25.89 -5.17
CA GLU A 326 18.24 -26.96 -4.62
C GLU A 326 17.71 -27.55 -3.30
N GLU A 327 16.43 -27.33 -2.99
CA GLU A 327 15.76 -27.81 -1.77
C GLU A 327 16.46 -27.35 -0.48
N LYS A 328 16.95 -26.12 -0.52
CA LYS A 328 17.68 -25.48 0.57
C LYS A 328 16.93 -24.26 1.05
N VAL A 329 16.91 -24.06 2.37
CA VAL A 329 16.35 -22.83 2.95
C VAL A 329 17.10 -21.61 2.43
N MET A 330 16.38 -20.68 1.81
CA MET A 330 16.96 -19.45 1.29
C MET A 330 16.51 -18.20 2.02
N ARG A 331 15.36 -18.21 2.70
CA ARG A 331 14.88 -17.04 3.46
C ARG A 331 13.94 -17.48 4.57
N MET A 332 13.68 -16.57 5.50
CA MET A 332 12.67 -16.77 6.53
C MET A 332 11.99 -15.46 6.91
N SER A 333 10.71 -15.55 7.24
CA SER A 333 9.97 -14.48 7.88
C SER A 333 9.22 -15.03 9.10
N MET A 334 9.49 -14.48 10.27
CA MET A 334 8.85 -14.85 11.53
C MET A 334 8.02 -13.67 12.04
N PHE A 335 6.74 -13.90 12.26
CA PHE A 335 5.81 -12.95 12.86
C PHE A 335 5.27 -13.54 14.14
N TYR A 336 5.40 -12.82 15.26
CA TYR A 336 4.98 -13.34 16.56
C TYR A 336 4.40 -12.23 17.43
N THR A 337 3.53 -12.60 18.36
CA THR A 337 2.80 -11.64 19.19
C THR A 337 3.26 -11.69 20.65
N LEU A 338 3.57 -10.53 21.25
CA LEU A 338 3.85 -10.40 22.67
C LEU A 338 3.11 -9.17 23.21
N ASN A 339 2.34 -9.35 24.29
CA ASN A 339 1.54 -8.30 24.91
C ASN A 339 0.63 -7.57 23.90
N GLY A 340 0.02 -8.31 22.97
CA GLY A 340 -0.83 -7.78 21.90
C GLY A 340 -0.09 -7.00 20.79
N LYS A 341 1.24 -6.94 20.82
CA LYS A 341 2.07 -6.34 19.76
C LYS A 341 2.64 -7.43 18.86
N VAL A 342 2.62 -7.21 17.55
CA VAL A 342 3.26 -8.11 16.60
C VAL A 342 4.72 -7.66 16.39
N PHE A 343 5.62 -8.63 16.34
CA PHE A 343 7.03 -8.46 16.04
C PHE A 343 7.33 -9.23 14.77
N ALA A 344 8.12 -8.65 13.88
CA ALA A 344 8.58 -9.27 12.66
C ALA A 344 10.10 -9.44 12.68
N LYS A 345 10.56 -10.60 12.21
CA LYS A 345 11.97 -10.90 12.01
C LYS A 345 12.14 -11.56 10.65
N LEU A 346 12.85 -10.90 9.75
CA LEU A 346 13.02 -11.33 8.36
C LEU A 346 14.50 -11.59 8.10
N LEU A 347 14.83 -12.79 7.63
CA LEU A 347 16.15 -13.14 7.13
C LEU A 347 16.08 -13.33 5.62
N ARG A 348 16.73 -12.45 4.88
CA ARG A 348 16.77 -12.47 3.41
C ARG A 348 17.80 -13.49 2.90
N SER A 349 17.78 -13.75 1.59
CA SER A 349 18.67 -14.72 0.92
C SER A 349 20.14 -14.32 0.88
N ASP A 350 20.43 -13.04 1.03
CA ASP A 350 21.79 -12.52 1.22
C ASP A 350 22.29 -12.64 2.68
N GLY A 351 21.45 -13.14 3.59
CA GLY A 351 21.75 -13.25 5.01
C GLY A 351 21.54 -11.96 5.81
N SER A 352 21.03 -10.89 5.19
CA SER A 352 20.64 -9.68 5.91
C SER A 352 19.43 -9.93 6.81
N LEU A 353 19.49 -9.39 8.02
CA LEU A 353 18.46 -9.53 9.04
C LEU A 353 17.75 -8.19 9.24
N VAL A 354 16.42 -8.21 9.15
CA VAL A 354 15.54 -7.07 9.45
C VAL A 354 14.69 -7.45 10.66
N GLU A 355 14.77 -6.65 11.73
CA GLU A 355 13.96 -6.80 12.94
C GLU A 355 13.10 -5.56 13.13
N GLU A 356 11.79 -5.75 13.28
CA GLU A 356 10.85 -4.66 13.42
C GLU A 356 9.79 -4.96 14.49
N GLU A 357 9.58 -4.01 15.41
CA GLU A 357 8.38 -3.97 16.24
C GLU A 357 7.23 -3.43 15.37
N GLN A 358 6.37 -4.31 14.90
CA GLN A 358 5.26 -3.96 14.02
C GLN A 358 4.10 -3.39 14.83
N ARG A 359 4.08 -2.07 14.99
CA ARG A 359 2.98 -1.37 15.69
C ARG A 359 1.70 -1.25 14.85
N SER A 360 1.76 -1.46 13.53
CA SER A 360 0.68 -1.11 12.58
C SER A 360 0.24 -2.20 11.60
N GLY A 361 0.85 -3.40 11.59
CA GLY A 361 0.50 -4.51 10.66
C GLY A 361 0.64 -4.20 9.17
N GLU A 362 1.39 -3.17 8.84
CA GLU A 362 2.11 -3.14 7.58
C GLU A 362 3.45 -3.85 7.82
N VAL A 363 3.70 -4.98 7.15
CA VAL A 363 5.08 -5.43 6.93
C VAL A 363 5.81 -4.24 6.32
N LEU A 364 6.67 -3.56 7.08
CA LEU A 364 7.54 -2.51 6.54
C LEU A 364 8.69 -3.27 5.87
N LEU A 365 8.39 -3.88 4.72
CA LEU A 365 9.39 -4.00 3.67
C LEU A 365 9.54 -2.61 3.05
N ASP A 366 10.13 -1.70 3.80
CA ASP A 366 10.56 -0.36 3.37
C ASP A 366 9.53 0.38 2.48
N SER A 367 8.25 0.30 2.84
CA SER A 367 7.16 0.98 2.14
C SER A 367 6.47 1.90 3.11
N THR A 368 6.85 3.18 3.11
CA THR A 368 5.89 4.21 3.50
C THR A 368 4.61 3.98 2.69
N PRO A 369 3.41 3.91 3.32
CA PRO A 369 2.17 3.74 2.58
C PRO A 369 2.10 4.80 1.49
N PHE A 370 1.66 4.38 0.29
CA PHE A 370 1.55 5.29 -0.83
C PHE A 370 0.72 6.52 -0.41
N LYS A 371 1.31 7.71 -0.39
CA LYS A 371 0.67 8.94 0.07
C LYS A 371 1.25 10.14 -0.66
N LEU A 372 0.36 11.03 -1.10
CA LEU A 372 0.70 12.37 -1.54
C LEU A 372 0.95 13.27 -0.32
N ASP A 373 2.00 14.08 -0.34
CA ASP A 373 2.15 15.13 0.66
C ASP A 373 1.10 16.26 0.45
N GLU A 374 1.08 17.25 1.33
CA GLU A 374 0.09 18.34 1.27
C GLU A 374 0.15 19.15 -0.04
N GLN A 375 1.35 19.38 -0.58
CA GLN A 375 1.54 20.14 -1.81
C GLN A 375 1.10 19.31 -3.02
N GLU A 376 1.47 18.04 -3.05
CA GLU A 376 1.08 17.08 -4.09
C GLU A 376 -0.43 16.86 -4.10
N MET A 377 -1.05 16.68 -2.93
CA MET A 377 -2.49 16.50 -2.79
C MET A 377 -3.26 17.73 -3.27
N LEU A 378 -2.83 18.93 -2.89
CA LEU A 378 -3.45 20.17 -3.36
C LEU A 378 -3.35 20.31 -4.89
N ALA A 379 -2.17 20.03 -5.46
CA ALA A 379 -1.97 20.09 -6.90
C ALA A 379 -2.81 19.03 -7.64
N TYR A 380 -2.92 17.83 -7.08
CA TYR A 380 -3.74 16.75 -7.61
C TYR A 380 -5.22 17.12 -7.65
N GLU A 381 -5.80 17.62 -6.55
CA GLU A 381 -7.21 18.02 -6.48
C GLU A 381 -7.53 19.17 -7.45
N LEU A 382 -6.64 20.16 -7.56
CA LEU A 382 -6.80 21.26 -8.52
C LEU A 382 -6.67 20.77 -9.97
N PHE A 383 -5.78 19.82 -10.23
CA PHE A 383 -5.58 19.21 -11.54
C PHE A 383 -6.78 18.35 -11.95
N LYS A 384 -7.31 17.51 -11.05
CA LYS A 384 -8.50 16.68 -11.26
C LYS A 384 -9.73 17.48 -11.67
N GLN A 385 -9.88 18.71 -11.17
CA GLN A 385 -11.03 19.57 -11.50
C GLN A 385 -11.03 20.12 -12.94
N ASN A 386 -9.87 20.40 -13.54
CA ASN A 386 -9.81 21.11 -14.82
C ASN A 386 -8.69 20.70 -15.78
N HIS A 387 -7.89 19.71 -15.41
CA HIS A 387 -6.77 19.14 -16.16
C HIS A 387 -5.74 20.16 -16.66
N SER A 388 -5.60 21.30 -15.97
CA SER A 388 -4.66 22.34 -16.37
C SER A 388 -3.23 22.04 -15.92
N SER A 389 -2.29 21.94 -16.86
CA SER A 389 -0.85 21.77 -16.57
C SER A 389 -0.24 22.87 -15.69
N LYS A 390 -0.92 24.01 -15.53
CA LYS A 390 -0.49 25.09 -14.63
C LYS A 390 -0.33 24.63 -13.19
N HIS A 391 -1.18 23.70 -12.74
CA HIS A 391 -1.14 23.16 -11.38
C HIS A 391 0.03 22.20 -11.16
N LEU A 392 0.68 21.75 -12.24
CA LEU A 392 1.78 20.78 -12.22
C LEU A 392 3.16 21.45 -12.42
N LYS A 393 3.19 22.74 -12.78
CA LYS A 393 4.38 23.40 -13.30
C LYS A 393 5.57 23.43 -12.34
N ASP A 394 5.28 23.54 -11.05
CA ASP A 394 6.30 23.64 -9.99
C ASP A 394 6.53 22.31 -9.28
N LEU A 395 5.89 21.23 -9.73
CA LEU A 395 6.08 19.90 -9.15
C LEU A 395 7.32 19.22 -9.75
N PRO A 396 8.11 18.51 -8.92
CA PRO A 396 9.20 17.69 -9.41
C PRO A 396 8.67 16.46 -10.18
N PRO A 397 9.49 15.85 -11.05
CA PRO A 397 9.13 14.65 -11.82
C PRO A 397 8.55 13.50 -10.96
N LEU A 398 9.11 13.30 -9.77
CA LEU A 398 8.66 12.30 -8.81
C LEU A 398 7.19 12.53 -8.41
N SER A 399 6.82 13.76 -8.09
CA SER A 399 5.45 14.11 -7.72
C SER A 399 4.48 13.84 -8.87
N ILE A 400 4.85 14.14 -10.12
CA ILE A 400 4.00 13.83 -11.29
C ILE A 400 3.70 12.33 -11.39
N ALA A 401 4.70 11.47 -11.16
CA ALA A 401 4.48 10.03 -11.15
C ALA A 401 3.59 9.58 -9.99
N LYS A 402 3.74 10.17 -8.79
CA LYS A 402 2.84 9.88 -7.67
C LYS A 402 1.40 10.30 -7.98
N LEU A 403 1.19 11.48 -8.57
CA LEU A 403 -0.14 11.94 -9.00
C LEU A 403 -0.80 10.94 -9.98
N TYR A 404 0.00 10.32 -10.85
CA TYR A 404 -0.48 9.28 -11.77
C TYR A 404 -0.90 8.00 -11.05
N VAL A 405 -0.10 7.54 -10.08
CA VAL A 405 -0.48 6.40 -9.24
C VAL A 405 -1.75 6.70 -8.44
N GLN A 406 -1.89 7.91 -7.90
CA GLN A 406 -3.11 8.32 -7.19
C GLN A 406 -4.35 8.30 -8.11
N ALA A 407 -4.23 8.74 -9.36
CA ALA A 407 -5.33 8.69 -10.32
C ALA A 407 -5.80 7.25 -10.61
N GLN A 408 -4.87 6.28 -10.64
CA GLN A 408 -5.23 4.87 -10.75
C GLN A 408 -5.94 4.36 -9.49
N LEU A 409 -5.45 4.71 -8.30
CA LEU A 409 -6.06 4.31 -7.02
C LEU A 409 -7.47 4.88 -6.86
N ASP A 410 -7.71 6.10 -7.35
CA ASP A 410 -9.02 6.75 -7.38
C ASP A 410 -9.95 6.16 -8.46
N SER A 411 -9.46 5.28 -9.33
CA SER A 411 -10.16 4.79 -10.52
C SER A 411 -10.67 5.94 -11.40
N ASP A 412 -9.84 6.98 -11.60
CA ASP A 412 -10.14 8.16 -12.40
C ASP A 412 -9.36 8.17 -13.73
N PRO A 413 -9.86 7.47 -14.77
CA PRO A 413 -9.18 7.35 -16.05
C PRO A 413 -9.09 8.68 -16.81
N GLU A 414 -9.92 9.67 -16.48
CA GLU A 414 -9.84 10.99 -17.10
C GLU A 414 -8.62 11.78 -16.59
N THR A 415 -8.46 11.81 -15.27
CA THR A 415 -7.30 12.44 -14.63
C THR A 415 -6.02 11.68 -14.98
N GLU A 416 -6.06 10.35 -14.99
CA GLU A 416 -4.93 9.51 -15.41
C GLU A 416 -4.49 9.87 -16.83
N TYR A 417 -5.42 9.88 -17.81
CA TYR A 417 -5.09 10.21 -19.19
C TYR A 417 -4.52 11.63 -19.34
N ALA A 418 -5.04 12.59 -18.58
CA ALA A 418 -4.57 13.97 -18.60
C ALA A 418 -3.12 14.13 -18.06
N LEU A 419 -2.61 13.15 -17.31
CA LEU A 419 -1.22 13.11 -16.84
C LEU A 419 -0.24 12.55 -17.88
N TYR A 420 -0.73 11.92 -18.97
CA TYR A 420 0.14 11.56 -20.08
C TYR A 420 0.63 12.78 -20.88
N THR A 421 1.77 12.62 -21.54
CA THR A 421 2.36 13.63 -22.42
C THR A 421 1.42 13.99 -23.58
N THR A 422 1.38 15.28 -23.92
CA THR A 422 0.63 15.78 -25.08
C THR A 422 1.49 15.96 -26.33
N ARG A 423 2.78 15.55 -26.27
CA ARG A 423 3.68 15.59 -27.42
C ARG A 423 3.23 14.62 -28.51
N PRO A 424 2.92 15.11 -29.73
CA PRO A 424 2.36 14.27 -30.80
C PRO A 424 3.18 13.02 -31.13
N GLU A 425 4.51 13.10 -31.02
CA GLU A 425 5.44 12.00 -31.30
C GLU A 425 5.47 10.90 -30.22
N HIS A 426 4.87 11.15 -29.05
CA HIS A 426 4.84 10.24 -27.90
C HIS A 426 3.45 9.75 -27.51
N VAL A 427 2.39 10.36 -28.04
CA VAL A 427 1.01 9.91 -27.85
C VAL A 427 0.81 8.56 -28.55
N ARG A 428 0.27 7.58 -27.82
CA ARG A 428 0.05 6.21 -28.32
C ARG A 428 -1.42 5.89 -28.60
N TRP A 429 -2.33 6.38 -27.75
CA TRP A 429 -3.77 6.20 -27.90
C TRP A 429 -4.53 7.45 -27.46
N SER A 430 -5.78 7.54 -27.87
CA SER A 430 -6.70 8.64 -27.59
C SER A 430 -7.34 8.52 -26.20
N LYS A 431 -7.90 9.62 -25.69
CA LYS A 431 -8.64 9.64 -24.42
C LYS A 431 -9.80 8.65 -24.41
N ALA A 432 -10.51 8.55 -25.54
CA ALA A 432 -11.66 7.67 -25.68
C ALA A 432 -11.25 6.19 -25.60
N GLU A 433 -10.14 5.82 -26.25
CA GLU A 433 -9.56 4.47 -26.15
C GLU A 433 -9.11 4.17 -24.72
N HIS A 434 -8.44 5.11 -24.04
CA HIS A 434 -8.02 4.93 -22.64
C HIS A 434 -9.20 4.64 -21.71
N ILE A 435 -10.25 5.46 -21.77
CA ILE A 435 -11.45 5.29 -20.92
C ILE A 435 -12.13 3.96 -21.20
N GLN A 436 -12.19 3.54 -22.47
CA GLN A 436 -12.75 2.25 -22.84
C GLN A 436 -11.93 1.11 -22.22
N ASP A 437 -10.61 1.11 -22.42
CA ASP A 437 -9.73 0.05 -21.92
C ASP A 437 -9.72 -0.01 -20.38
N SER A 438 -9.69 1.14 -19.69
CA SER A 438 -9.77 1.21 -18.22
C SER A 438 -11.07 0.63 -17.66
N SER A 439 -12.18 0.76 -18.41
CA SER A 439 -13.47 0.17 -18.00
C SER A 439 -13.52 -1.35 -18.18
N GLU A 440 -12.72 -1.89 -19.10
CA GLU A 440 -12.62 -3.33 -19.37
C GLU A 440 -11.55 -4.00 -18.50
N PHE A 441 -10.48 -3.29 -18.14
CA PHE A 441 -9.31 -3.79 -17.42
C PHE A 441 -8.93 -2.87 -16.24
N SER A 442 -9.74 -2.93 -15.17
CA SER A 442 -9.40 -2.28 -13.90
C SER A 442 -8.53 -3.19 -13.05
N SER A 443 -7.33 -2.73 -12.68
CA SER A 443 -6.53 -3.36 -11.63
C SER A 443 -7.10 -3.05 -10.24
N SER A 444 -6.85 -3.94 -9.26
CA SER A 444 -7.20 -3.64 -7.87
C SER A 444 -6.23 -2.62 -7.26
N SER A 445 -6.64 -1.95 -6.18
CA SER A 445 -5.74 -1.06 -5.44
C SER A 445 -4.48 -1.79 -4.95
N GLU A 446 -4.58 -3.07 -4.56
CA GLU A 446 -3.40 -3.85 -4.15
C GLU A 446 -2.44 -4.11 -5.31
N GLU A 447 -2.96 -4.44 -6.50
CA GLU A 447 -2.14 -4.67 -7.70
C GLU A 447 -1.40 -3.39 -8.11
N ILE A 448 -2.09 -2.24 -8.08
CA ILE A 448 -1.50 -0.92 -8.38
C ILE A 448 -0.38 -0.62 -7.39
N LEU A 449 -0.64 -0.74 -6.09
CA LEU A 449 0.35 -0.48 -5.05
C LEU A 449 1.54 -1.43 -5.13
N ALA A 450 1.32 -2.69 -5.49
CA ALA A 450 2.39 -3.65 -5.70
C ALA A 450 3.27 -3.28 -6.90
N ALA A 451 2.67 -2.86 -8.02
CA ALA A 451 3.40 -2.44 -9.21
C ALA A 451 4.27 -1.20 -8.98
N PHE A 452 3.81 -0.26 -8.16
CA PHE A 452 4.51 0.99 -7.87
C PHE A 452 5.19 1.01 -6.49
N GLN A 453 5.41 -0.16 -5.88
CA GLN A 453 6.08 -0.23 -4.59
C GLN A 453 7.48 0.40 -4.69
N GLY A 454 7.79 1.30 -3.74
CA GLY A 454 9.07 2.00 -3.65
C GLY A 454 9.14 3.29 -4.49
N ILE A 455 8.12 3.61 -5.30
CA ILE A 455 8.14 4.80 -6.16
C ILE A 455 8.36 6.10 -5.39
N GLN A 456 7.93 6.19 -4.13
CA GLN A 456 8.13 7.37 -3.28
C GLN A 456 9.60 7.74 -3.04
N ALA A 457 10.49 6.76 -3.10
CA ALA A 457 11.93 6.96 -2.97
C ALA A 457 12.63 7.03 -4.34
N GLY A 458 11.87 7.14 -5.43
CA GLY A 458 12.39 7.11 -6.79
C GLY A 458 13.33 8.27 -7.09
N GLU A 459 14.46 7.96 -7.73
CA GLU A 459 15.44 8.93 -8.20
C GLU A 459 15.16 9.28 -9.66
N PHE A 460 15.03 10.56 -9.96
CA PHE A 460 14.85 11.01 -11.34
C PHE A 460 16.18 11.10 -12.10
N VAL A 461 16.25 10.42 -13.25
CA VAL A 461 17.39 10.44 -14.17
C VAL A 461 16.95 11.05 -15.50
N GLU A 462 17.45 12.24 -15.80
CA GLU A 462 17.22 12.92 -17.08
C GLU A 462 18.15 12.31 -18.15
N THR A 463 17.59 11.85 -19.27
CA THR A 463 18.33 11.19 -20.37
C THR A 463 18.49 12.10 -21.59
N SER A 464 17.63 13.12 -21.72
CA SER A 464 17.73 14.18 -22.72
C SER A 464 17.02 15.44 -22.24
N ASP A 465 17.03 16.51 -23.04
CA ASP A 465 16.37 17.78 -22.70
C ASP A 465 14.85 17.64 -22.39
N TYR A 466 14.22 16.58 -22.88
CA TYR A 466 12.79 16.35 -22.77
C TYR A 466 12.39 14.92 -22.36
N GLU A 467 13.34 14.03 -22.08
CA GLU A 467 13.07 12.66 -21.62
C GLU A 467 13.83 12.35 -20.34
N GLY A 468 13.21 11.57 -19.46
CA GLY A 468 13.86 11.00 -18.30
C GLY A 468 13.03 9.84 -17.74
N TYR A 469 13.51 9.25 -16.66
CA TYR A 469 12.77 8.22 -15.95
C TYR A 469 13.04 8.31 -14.45
N LEU A 470 12.07 7.87 -13.63
CA LEU A 470 12.32 7.58 -12.23
C LEU A 470 12.86 6.16 -12.12
N LYS A 471 13.96 6.00 -11.41
CA LYS A 471 14.51 4.71 -11.02
C LYS A 471 14.09 4.43 -9.59
N PHE A 472 13.42 3.32 -9.34
CA PHE A 472 13.01 2.93 -7.98
C PHE A 472 13.16 1.42 -7.78
N GLU A 473 13.35 1.00 -6.54
CA GLU A 473 13.42 -0.42 -6.19
C GLU A 473 12.04 -0.91 -5.79
N SER A 474 11.57 -1.96 -6.47
CA SER A 474 10.34 -2.69 -6.15
C SER A 474 10.69 -4.10 -5.66
N LYS A 475 9.69 -4.86 -5.20
CA LYS A 475 9.86 -6.29 -4.90
C LYS A 475 10.37 -7.10 -6.11
N ASN A 476 10.06 -6.64 -7.32
CA ASN A 476 10.43 -7.29 -8.58
C ASN A 476 11.79 -6.78 -9.12
N GLY A 477 12.55 -6.06 -8.30
CA GLY A 477 13.82 -5.44 -8.67
C GLY A 477 13.70 -3.98 -9.05
N VAL A 478 14.75 -3.46 -9.69
CA VAL A 478 14.84 -2.06 -10.13
C VAL A 478 13.90 -1.84 -11.30
N GLN A 479 12.97 -0.89 -11.16
CA GLN A 479 12.05 -0.48 -12.22
C GLN A 479 12.35 0.93 -12.72
N GLY A 480 12.00 1.19 -13.98
CA GLY A 480 11.99 2.52 -14.57
C GLY A 480 10.56 3.04 -14.77
N PHE A 481 10.29 4.28 -14.38
CA PHE A 481 9.04 5.00 -14.70
C PHE A 481 9.32 6.15 -15.67
N ARG A 482 8.90 6.04 -16.93
CA ARG A 482 9.21 7.00 -17.99
C ARG A 482 8.42 8.29 -17.88
N LEU A 483 9.12 9.42 -17.97
CA LEU A 483 8.57 10.77 -17.99
C LEU A 483 9.08 11.54 -19.23
N ILE A 484 8.21 12.39 -19.77
CA ILE A 484 8.46 13.20 -20.96
C ILE A 484 8.06 14.64 -20.66
N LYS A 485 8.94 15.61 -20.91
CA LYS A 485 8.72 17.03 -20.65
C LYS A 485 7.96 17.65 -21.82
N ASP A 486 6.72 18.06 -21.62
CA ASP A 486 5.88 18.68 -22.66
C ASP A 486 6.44 20.04 -23.15
N LEU A 487 5.83 20.59 -24.19
CA LEU A 487 6.27 21.86 -24.81
C LEU A 487 6.15 23.07 -23.86
N ASP A 488 5.31 22.98 -22.84
CA ASP A 488 5.14 23.99 -21.79
C ASP A 488 6.16 23.85 -20.64
N GLY A 489 7.06 22.85 -20.74
CA GLY A 489 8.12 22.59 -19.77
C GLY A 489 7.70 21.70 -18.60
N VAL A 490 6.45 21.22 -18.56
CA VAL A 490 5.93 20.37 -17.50
C VAL A 490 6.26 18.90 -17.79
N TRP A 491 6.79 18.18 -16.81
CA TRP A 491 6.96 16.73 -16.92
C TRP A 491 5.61 16.01 -16.90
N LYS A 492 5.45 15.03 -17.78
CA LYS A 492 4.24 14.21 -17.95
C LYS A 492 4.62 12.75 -18.10
N VAL A 493 3.66 11.87 -17.87
CA VAL A 493 3.85 10.42 -17.95
C VAL A 493 3.96 9.97 -19.41
N GLY A 494 4.89 9.05 -19.69
CA GLY A 494 4.91 8.38 -20.98
C GLY A 494 3.80 7.32 -21.08
N PHE A 495 3.18 7.16 -22.25
CA PHE A 495 2.13 6.16 -22.49
C PHE A 495 2.56 4.69 -22.25
N MET A 496 3.84 4.42 -22.00
CA MET A 496 4.30 3.13 -21.47
C MET A 496 5.21 3.44 -20.28
N PRO A 497 4.61 3.64 -19.09
CA PRO A 497 5.30 4.23 -17.96
C PRO A 497 6.33 3.27 -17.35
N ILE A 498 5.96 2.02 -17.09
CA ILE A 498 6.87 1.03 -16.47
C ILE A 498 7.74 0.36 -17.54
N GLN A 499 9.05 0.25 -17.27
CA GLN A 499 10.04 -0.44 -18.12
C GLN A 499 10.96 -1.36 -17.33
#